data_AF-A0A8J8FKR5-F1
#
_entry.id   AF-A0A8J8FKR5-F1
#
_cell.length_a   1.000
_cell.length_b   1.000
_cell.length_c   1.000
_cell.angle_alpha   90.00
_cell.angle_beta   90.00
_cell.angle_gamma   90.00
#
_symmetry.space_group_name_H-M   'P 1'
#
loop_
_entity.id
_entity.type
_entity.pdbx_description
1 polymer ?
#
loop_
_entity_poly.entity_id
_entity_poly.type
_entity_poly.pdbx_seq_one_letter_code
_entity_poly.pdbx_strand_id
1 'polypeptide(L)'
;MNRQSKEQLFIAIEKPFCLLKASVEKASGFDINRTYSANELKPFDALRDRFIRIVELAIKLFRTHEYYLQAEQSQTLETGYIKWKS
;
A
#
# COMPACT_ATOMS: atom_id res chain seq x y z
N MET A 1 -13.96 9.17 -7.84
CA MET A 1 -12.63 8.55 -8.05
C MET A 1 -12.55 8.12 -9.51
N ASN A 2 -11.57 8.62 -10.28
CA ASN A 2 -11.40 8.17 -11.67
C ASN A 2 -10.98 6.69 -11.65
N ARG A 3 -11.57 5.83 -12.49
CA ARG A 3 -11.23 4.40 -12.62
C ARG A 3 -9.71 4.18 -12.71
N GLN A 4 -9.03 5.12 -13.35
CA GLN A 4 -7.58 5.18 -13.45
C GLN A 4 -6.84 5.22 -12.10
N SER A 5 -7.34 5.92 -11.08
CA SER A 5 -6.65 6.03 -9.78
C SER A 5 -6.62 4.71 -8.99
N LYS A 6 -7.64 3.84 -9.16
CA LYS A 6 -7.69 2.53 -8.51
C LYS A 6 -6.75 1.53 -9.19
N GLU A 7 -6.75 1.51 -10.52
CA GLU A 7 -5.85 0.66 -11.33
C GLU A 7 -4.38 1.05 -11.13
N GLN A 8 -4.07 2.35 -11.05
CA GLN A 8 -2.73 2.85 -10.75
C GLN A 8 -2.24 2.41 -9.37
N LEU A 9 -3.12 2.38 -8.36
CA LEU A 9 -2.79 1.89 -7.02
C LEU A 9 -2.52 0.38 -7.00
N PHE A 10 -3.32 -0.42 -7.72
CA PHE A 10 -3.09 -1.86 -7.84
C PHE A 10 -1.75 -2.18 -8.53
N ILE A 11 -1.46 -1.52 -9.65
CA ILE A 11 -0.18 -1.66 -10.36
C ILE A 11 0.98 -1.19 -9.47
N ALA A 12 0.78 -0.13 -8.68
CA ALA A 12 1.78 0.38 -7.76
C ALA A 12 2.07 -0.57 -6.59
N ILE A 13 1.15 -1.47 -6.21
CA ILE A 13 1.34 -2.45 -5.14
C ILE A 13 2.03 -3.72 -5.66
N GLU A 14 1.71 -4.16 -6.87
CA GLU A 14 2.20 -5.43 -7.44
C GLU A 14 3.73 -5.50 -7.50
N LYS A 15 4.37 -4.46 -8.05
CA LYS A 15 5.83 -4.42 -8.21
C LYS A 15 6.58 -4.46 -6.87
N PRO A 16 6.30 -3.58 -5.88
CA PRO A 16 6.90 -3.66 -4.55
C PRO A 16 6.67 -5.01 -3.87
N PHE A 17 5.49 -5.63 -4.07
CA PHE A 17 5.17 -6.90 -3.43
C PHE A 17 6.02 -8.04 -3.96
N CYS A 18 6.18 -8.11 -5.29
CA CYS A 18 7.08 -9.07 -5.92
C CYS A 18 8.53 -8.90 -5.44
N LEU A 19 9.00 -7.65 -5.29
CA LEU A 19 10.34 -7.38 -4.77
C LEU A 19 10.48 -7.77 -3.30
N LEU A 20 9.48 -7.46 -2.46
CA LEU A 20 9.47 -7.86 -1.06
C LEU A 20 9.50 -9.38 -0.93
N LYS A 21 8.64 -10.09 -1.66
CA LYS A 21 8.59 -11.56 -1.67
C LYS A 21 9.94 -12.16 -2.04
N ALA A 22 10.54 -11.70 -3.14
CA ALA A 22 11.86 -12.17 -3.55
C ALA A 22 12.98 -11.84 -2.54
N SER A 23 12.81 -10.77 -1.74
CA SER A 23 13.75 -10.41 -0.68
C SER A 23 13.65 -11.37 0.50
N VAL A 24 12.41 -11.71 0.90
CA VAL A 24 12.15 -12.65 2.00
C VAL A 24 12.66 -14.05 1.64
N GLU A 25 12.40 -14.50 0.41
CA GLU A 25 12.85 -15.83 -0.07
C GLU A 25 14.38 -15.95 -0.09
N LYS A 26 15.10 -14.85 -0.32
CA LYS A 26 16.58 -14.81 -0.37
C LYS A 26 17.22 -14.45 0.96
N ALA A 27 16.46 -13.96 1.93
CA ALA A 27 17.00 -13.56 3.22
C ALA A 27 17.36 -14.84 4.00
N SER A 28 18.65 -15.14 4.10
CA SER A 28 19.15 -16.03 5.14
C SER A 28 18.83 -15.40 6.49
N GLY A 29 18.33 -16.19 7.45
CA GLY A 29 17.90 -15.70 8.77
C GLY A 29 18.89 -14.72 9.40
N PHE A 30 18.37 -13.67 10.00
CA PHE A 30 19.16 -12.68 10.73
C PHE A 30 19.57 -13.26 12.09
N ASP A 31 20.86 -13.30 12.39
CA ASP A 31 21.42 -13.77 13.66
C ASP A 31 21.90 -12.57 14.49
N ILE A 32 21.24 -12.34 15.62
CA ILE A 32 21.55 -11.23 16.52
C ILE A 32 22.94 -11.33 17.15
N ASN A 33 23.54 -12.52 17.20
CA ASN A 33 24.86 -12.74 17.80
C ASN A 33 26.00 -12.57 16.79
N ARG A 34 25.67 -12.37 15.51
CA ARG A 34 26.64 -12.22 14.43
C ARG A 34 26.92 -10.74 14.17
N THR A 35 28.19 -10.39 14.11
CA THR A 35 28.62 -9.09 13.59
C THR A 35 28.62 -9.13 12.06
N TYR A 36 27.73 -8.35 11.44
CA TYR A 36 27.64 -8.22 9.99
C TYR A 36 28.50 -7.07 9.49
N SER A 37 29.13 -7.26 8.33
CA SER A 37 29.73 -6.16 7.58
C SER A 37 28.66 -5.30 6.91
N ALA A 38 29.01 -4.07 6.53
CA ALA A 38 28.10 -3.17 5.82
C ALA A 38 27.51 -3.78 4.54
N ASN A 39 28.28 -4.58 3.80
CA ASN A 39 27.81 -5.25 2.59
C ASN A 39 26.78 -6.34 2.89
N GLU A 40 26.91 -7.03 4.03
CA GLU A 40 25.98 -8.06 4.46
C GLU A 40 24.71 -7.48 5.09
N LEU A 41 24.74 -6.23 5.56
CA LEU A 41 23.55 -5.52 6.06
C LEU A 41 22.67 -4.95 4.93
N LYS A 42 23.25 -4.65 3.76
CA LYS A 42 22.51 -4.09 2.61
C LYS A 42 21.23 -4.87 2.22
N PRO A 43 21.23 -6.21 2.16
CA PRO A 43 20.01 -6.97 1.84
C PRO A 43 18.91 -6.80 2.88
N PHE A 44 19.27 -6.72 4.17
CA PHE A 44 18.31 -6.52 5.26
C PHE A 44 17.73 -5.10 5.27
N ASP A 45 18.56 -4.10 4.97
CA ASP A 45 18.12 -2.71 4.80
C ASP A 45 17.16 -2.57 3.61
N ALA A 46 17.51 -3.17 2.46
CA ALA A 46 16.63 -3.21 1.30
C ALA A 46 15.31 -3.96 1.57
N LEU A 47 15.34 -5.03 2.37
CA LEU A 47 14.15 -5.75 2.81
C LEU A 47 13.25 -4.86 3.68
N ARG A 48 13.83 -4.15 4.65
CA ARG A 48 13.14 -3.18 5.51
C ARG A 48 12.46 -2.10 4.68
N ASP A 49 13.17 -1.49 3.75
CA ASP A 49 12.63 -0.42 2.89
C ASP A 49 11.46 -0.90 2.05
N ARG A 50 11.59 -2.09 1.44
CA ARG A 50 10.50 -2.71 0.66
C ARG A 50 9.27 -2.98 1.53
N PHE A 51 9.47 -3.44 2.77
CA PHE A 51 8.39 -3.67 3.72
C PHE A 51 7.67 -2.36 4.09
N ILE A 52 8.42 -1.32 4.46
CA ILE A 52 7.86 0.01 4.77
C ILE A 52 7.03 0.51 3.59
N ARG A 53 7.56 0.39 2.36
CA ARG A 53 6.87 0.84 1.16
C ARG A 53 5.53 0.14 0.93
N ILE A 54 5.46 -1.17 1.19
CA ILE A 54 4.21 -1.95 1.10
C ILE A 54 3.19 -1.45 2.11
N VAL A 55 3.61 -1.22 3.35
CA VAL A 55 2.73 -0.71 4.41
C VAL A 55 2.20 0.68 4.06
N GLU A 56 3.05 1.58 3.57
CA GLU A 56 2.62 2.92 3.11
C GLU A 56 1.57 2.85 2.00
N LEU A 57 1.75 1.96 1.02
CA LEU A 57 0.82 1.78 -0.08
C LEU A 57 -0.51 1.19 0.40
N ALA A 58 -0.48 0.22 1.33
CA ALA A 58 -1.69 -0.32 1.94
C ALA A 58 -2.47 0.76 2.68
N ILE A 59 -1.80 1.59 3.49
CA ILE A 59 -2.44 2.72 4.19
C ILE A 59 -3.06 3.71 3.19
N LYS A 60 -2.36 4.06 2.12
CA LYS A 60 -2.90 4.93 1.07
C LYS A 60 -4.14 4.32 0.41
N LEU A 61 -4.10 3.02 0.11
CA LEU A 61 -5.23 2.31 -0.48
C LEU A 61 -6.46 2.36 0.43
N PHE A 62 -6.29 2.08 1.73
CA PHE A 62 -7.40 2.13 2.69
C PHE A 62 -7.98 3.53 2.79
N ARG A 63 -7.15 4.57 2.94
CA ARG A 63 -7.62 5.97 2.95
C ARG A 63 -8.36 6.34 1.68
N THR A 64 -7.82 5.97 0.52
CA THR A 64 -8.48 6.22 -0.77
C THR A 64 -9.83 5.49 -0.85
N HIS A 65 -9.92 4.28 -0.32
CA HIS A 65 -11.15 3.53 -0.28
C HIS A 65 -12.19 4.16 0.65
N GLU A 66 -11.80 4.62 1.83
CA GLU A 66 -12.68 5.33 2.76
C GLU A 66 -13.23 6.62 2.13
N TYR A 67 -12.37 7.43 1.50
CA TYR A 67 -12.81 8.63 0.79
C TYR A 67 -13.78 8.31 -0.35
N TYR A 68 -13.57 7.19 -1.05
CA TYR A 68 -14.49 6.75 -2.09
C TYR A 68 -15.89 6.45 -1.53
N LEU A 69 -15.96 5.68 -0.45
CA LEU A 69 -17.22 5.32 0.20
C LEU A 69 -17.96 6.56 0.74
N GLN A 70 -17.24 7.49 1.35
CA GLN A 70 -17.83 8.76 1.82
C GLN A 70 -18.37 9.60 0.67
N ALA A 71 -17.68 9.66 -0.46
CA ALA A 71 -18.13 10.39 -1.64
C ALA A 71 -19.43 9.81 -2.23
N GLU A 72 -19.58 8.48 -2.27
CA GLU A 72 -20.83 7.83 -2.71
C GLU A 72 -21.99 8.12 -1.76
N GLN A 73 -21.74 8.12 -0.45
CA GLN A 73 -22.76 8.46 0.55
C GLN A 73 -23.25 9.91 0.40
N SER A 74 -22.33 10.87 0.23
CA SER A 74 -22.68 12.28 0.02
C SER A 74 -23.55 12.50 -1.23
N GLN A 75 -23.22 11.85 -2.36
CA GLN A 75 -24.02 11.95 -3.59
C GLN A 75 -25.43 11.37 -3.42
N THR A 76 -25.54 10.29 -2.66
CA THR A 76 -26.83 9.65 -2.36
C THR A 76 -27.72 10.56 -1.52
N LEU A 77 -27.15 11.22 -0.51
CA LEU A 77 -27.86 12.20 0.32
C LEU A 77 -28.32 13.41 -0.50
N GLU A 78 -27.44 13.98 -1.32
CA GLU A 78 -27.75 15.15 -2.16
C GLU A 78 -28.90 14.85 -3.13
N THR A 79 -28.87 13.68 -3.79
CA THR A 79 -29.95 13.24 -4.69
C THR A 79 -31.27 13.04 -3.95
N GLY A 80 -31.24 12.48 -2.73
CA GLY A 80 -32.41 12.31 -1.89
C GLY A 80 -33.02 13.63 -1.42
N TYR A 81 -32.19 14.62 -1.06
CA TYR A 81 -32.62 15.96 -0.67
C TYR A 81 -33.27 16.72 -1.82
N ILE A 82 -32.72 16.63 -3.04
CA ILE A 82 -33.30 17.25 -4.23
C ILE A 82 -34.69 16.66 -4.52
N LYS A 83 -34.84 15.33 -4.37
CA LYS A 83 -36.10 14.62 -4.63
C LYS A 83 -37.20 14.90 -3.59
N TRP A 84 -36.82 15.26 -2.36
CA TRP A 84 -37.77 15.65 -1.29
C TRP A 84 -38.26 17.10 -1.41
N LYS A 85 -37.56 17.95 -2.16
CA LYS A 85 -37.93 19.36 -2.37
C LYS A 85 -38.75 19.61 -3.64
N SER A 86 -38.98 18.60 -4.47
CA SER A 86 -39.81 18.62 -5.69
C SER A 86 -41.17 17.98 -5.45
#